data_AF-A0A3F2UAL9-F1
#
_entry.id   AF-A0A3F2UAL9-F1
#
_cell.length_a   1.000
_cell.length_b   1.000
_cell.length_c   1.000
_cell.angle_alpha   90.00
_cell.angle_beta   90.00
_cell.angle_gamma   90.00
#
_symmetry.space_group_name_H-M   'P 1'
#
loop_
_entity.id
_entity.type
_entity.pdbx_description
1 polymer ?
#
loop_
_entity_poly.entity_id
_entity_poly.type
_entity_poly.pdbx_seq_one_letter_code
_entity_poly.pdbx_strand_id
1 'polypeptide(L)'
;MKHQYVGDISDYRKYALLRALSAGGSNRIGVCWMLTDSDGSSDGNKLAYLQQPKRHRRFDPELFDILAHAASEPDRRRLDAIEESGAIPGALYCNDTLPDDLAGRGMFMEHAASAFRDRELVFFDPDNGMETTLPKGRKNSSKYVYLDELAGFYRTGKSLLVYQHFPRIERRAFVASCLNRLGAVAPDASLWTFTTAHVVFLLAIHPESPARLAVATMEGCRRWDSSFIKGEYVPSLREAAE
;
A
#
# COMPACT_ATOMS: atom_id res chain seq x y z
N MET A 1 7.11 -0.72 -6.37
CA MET A 1 8.16 -0.83 -5.32
C MET A 1 9.50 -1.22 -5.94
N LYS A 2 10.64 -0.97 -5.27
CA LYS A 2 11.98 -1.43 -5.68
C LYS A 2 12.74 -2.02 -4.49
N HIS A 3 13.62 -2.97 -4.73
CA HIS A 3 14.43 -3.60 -3.66
C HIS A 3 15.25 -2.58 -2.84
N GLN A 4 15.75 -1.51 -3.46
CA GLN A 4 16.57 -0.49 -2.79
C GLN A 4 15.80 0.38 -1.75
N TYR A 5 14.47 0.33 -1.76
CA TYR A 5 13.63 1.04 -0.81
C TYR A 5 13.23 0.17 0.40
N VAL A 6 13.47 -1.14 0.33
CA VAL A 6 13.01 -2.09 1.33
C VAL A 6 13.59 -1.76 2.70
N GLY A 7 12.69 -1.43 3.63
CA GLY A 7 13.02 -1.14 5.02
C GLY A 7 13.23 0.34 5.32
N ASP A 8 13.02 1.24 4.36
CA ASP A 8 13.06 2.68 4.62
C ASP A 8 11.96 3.15 5.58
N ILE A 9 12.10 4.38 6.10
CA ILE A 9 11.07 4.97 6.98
C ILE A 9 9.66 5.03 6.35
N SER A 10 9.56 5.08 5.03
CA SER A 10 8.27 4.99 4.32
C SER A 10 7.69 3.57 4.40
N ASP A 11 8.54 2.55 4.29
CA ASP A 11 8.15 1.15 4.47
C ASP A 11 7.79 0.84 5.92
N TYR A 12 8.47 1.45 6.90
CA TYR A 12 8.06 1.31 8.30
C TYR A 12 6.60 1.73 8.51
N ARG A 13 6.19 2.86 7.92
CA ARG A 13 4.80 3.34 7.97
C ARG A 13 3.85 2.44 7.18
N LYS A 14 4.26 1.99 5.99
CA LYS A 14 3.50 1.06 5.15
C LYS A 14 3.20 -0.25 5.89
N TYR A 15 4.22 -0.89 6.44
CA TYR A 15 4.07 -2.14 7.18
C TYR A 15 3.29 -1.93 8.47
N ALA A 16 3.50 -0.81 9.19
CA ALA A 16 2.71 -0.49 10.38
C ALA A 16 1.22 -0.35 10.05
N LEU A 17 0.88 0.31 8.93
CA LEU A 17 -0.49 0.42 8.44
C LEU A 17 -1.06 -0.95 8.09
N LEU A 18 -0.33 -1.77 7.33
CA LEU A 18 -0.76 -3.11 6.94
C LEU A 18 -0.94 -4.04 8.15
N ARG A 19 -0.06 -3.96 9.16
CA ARG A 19 -0.21 -4.68 10.45
C ARG A 19 -1.45 -4.26 11.21
N ALA A 20 -1.74 -2.96 11.28
CA ALA A 20 -2.95 -2.48 11.93
C ALA A 20 -4.20 -2.97 11.21
N LEU A 21 -4.21 -2.89 9.87
CA LEU A 21 -5.32 -3.37 9.05
C LEU A 21 -5.47 -4.89 9.07
N SER A 22 -4.40 -5.66 9.29
CA SER A 22 -4.49 -7.13 9.36
C SER A 22 -5.20 -7.60 10.63
N ALA A 23 -5.31 -6.76 11.67
CA ALA A 23 -5.92 -7.11 12.95
C ALA A 23 -5.39 -8.45 13.51
N GLY A 24 -4.06 -8.56 13.57
CA GLY A 24 -3.37 -9.78 14.02
C GLY A 24 -3.53 -10.97 13.07
N GLY A 25 -3.85 -10.72 11.79
CA GLY A 25 -4.07 -11.75 10.77
C GLY A 25 -5.54 -12.15 10.58
N SER A 26 -6.45 -11.55 11.34
CA SER A 26 -7.90 -11.77 11.20
C SER A 26 -8.43 -11.23 9.86
N ASN A 27 -7.89 -10.13 9.37
CA ASN A 27 -8.17 -9.60 8.05
C ASN A 27 -7.14 -10.15 7.08
N ARG A 28 -7.59 -10.89 6.06
CA ARG A 28 -6.70 -11.57 5.12
C ARG A 28 -6.23 -10.58 4.07
N ILE A 29 -4.95 -10.20 4.12
CA ILE A 29 -4.35 -9.20 3.23
C ILE A 29 -3.55 -9.88 2.11
N GLY A 30 -3.81 -9.49 0.86
CA GLY A 30 -2.91 -9.72 -0.27
C GLY A 30 -2.04 -8.49 -0.49
N VAL A 31 -0.73 -8.67 -0.65
CA VAL A 31 0.22 -7.59 -0.91
C VAL A 31 0.78 -7.75 -2.32
N CYS A 32 0.37 -6.87 -3.21
CA CYS A 32 0.87 -6.76 -4.57
C CYS A 32 1.98 -5.70 -4.61
N TRP A 33 3.24 -6.13 -4.56
CA TRP A 33 4.38 -5.21 -4.48
C TRP A 33 4.60 -4.40 -5.77
N MET A 34 4.13 -4.91 -6.91
CA MET A 34 4.35 -4.29 -8.23
C MET A 34 5.83 -3.93 -8.41
N LEU A 35 6.71 -4.93 -8.25
CA LEU A 35 8.15 -4.70 -8.26
C LEU A 35 8.60 -4.19 -9.62
N THR A 36 9.46 -3.18 -9.60
CA THR A 36 10.17 -2.68 -10.78
C THR A 36 11.66 -2.84 -10.56
N ASP A 37 12.42 -2.96 -11.65
CA ASP A 37 13.87 -3.01 -11.57
C ASP A 37 14.45 -1.79 -10.83
N SER A 38 15.54 -2.03 -10.11
CA SER A 38 16.34 -0.96 -9.52
C SER A 38 16.84 0.00 -10.61
N ASP A 39 16.76 1.30 -10.36
CA ASP A 39 17.19 2.32 -11.33
C ASP A 39 18.64 2.79 -11.12
N GLY A 40 19.35 2.17 -10.18
CA GLY A 40 20.74 2.48 -9.84
C GLY A 40 20.93 3.84 -9.17
N SER A 41 19.83 4.51 -8.78
CA SER A 41 19.91 5.78 -8.06
C SER A 41 20.39 5.59 -6.61
N SER A 42 20.90 6.68 -6.01
CA SER A 42 21.21 6.73 -4.58
C SER A 42 19.97 6.98 -3.71
N ASP A 43 18.80 7.12 -4.32
CA ASP A 43 17.54 7.32 -3.59
C ASP A 43 17.11 6.00 -2.95
N GLY A 44 16.78 6.04 -1.66
CA GLY A 44 16.44 4.87 -0.84
C GLY A 44 17.37 4.71 0.35
N ASN A 45 17.40 3.52 0.95
CA ASN A 45 18.25 3.17 2.09
C ASN A 45 18.22 4.21 3.24
N LYS A 46 17.08 4.86 3.46
CA LYS A 46 16.81 5.79 4.56
C LYS A 46 16.62 5.03 5.87
N LEU A 47 17.63 4.26 6.26
CA LEU A 47 17.67 3.38 7.43
C LEU A 47 18.10 4.12 8.71
N ALA A 48 18.49 5.39 8.62
CA ALA A 48 18.98 6.19 9.75
C ALA A 48 18.00 6.29 10.94
N TYR A 49 16.70 6.05 10.70
CA TYR A 49 15.69 6.01 11.76
C TYR A 49 15.86 4.80 12.71
N LEU A 50 16.45 3.70 12.23
CA LEU A 50 16.75 2.50 13.02
C LEU A 50 17.80 2.78 14.11
N GLN A 51 18.65 3.80 13.91
CA GLN A 51 19.61 4.28 14.92
C GLN A 51 18.98 5.24 15.95
N GLN A 52 17.67 5.47 15.86
CA GLN A 52 16.92 6.38 16.74
C GLN A 52 15.74 5.66 17.44
N PRO A 53 15.99 4.56 18.19
CA PRO A 53 14.93 3.73 18.77
C PRO A 53 14.02 4.50 19.73
N LYS A 54 14.55 5.46 20.50
CA LYS A 54 13.75 6.32 21.40
C LYS A 54 12.67 7.11 20.65
N ARG A 55 12.89 7.43 19.37
CA ARG A 55 11.98 8.21 18.54
C ARG A 55 11.02 7.34 17.75
N HIS A 56 11.52 6.23 17.18
CA HIS A 56 10.78 5.47 16.18
C HIS A 56 10.22 4.15 16.69
N ARG A 57 10.94 3.42 17.57
CA ARG A 57 10.51 2.09 18.04
C ARG A 57 9.16 2.10 18.75
N ARG A 58 8.77 3.24 19.32
CA ARG A 58 7.49 3.41 20.04
C ARG A 58 6.22 3.20 19.19
N PHE A 59 6.31 3.32 17.87
CA PHE A 59 5.12 3.26 17.00
C PHE A 59 4.67 1.82 16.72
N ASP A 60 5.63 0.92 16.62
CA ASP A 60 5.45 -0.53 16.56
C ASP A 60 6.82 -1.17 16.89
N PRO A 61 7.05 -1.59 18.15
CA PRO A 61 8.34 -2.12 18.59
C PRO A 61 8.76 -3.41 17.87
N GLU A 62 7.81 -4.31 17.63
CA GLU A 62 8.06 -5.60 16.99
C GLU A 62 8.45 -5.40 15.52
N LEU A 63 7.67 -4.59 14.79
CA LEU A 63 7.99 -4.27 13.40
C LEU A 63 9.31 -3.50 13.28
N PHE A 64 9.62 -2.61 14.22
CA PHE A 64 10.90 -1.90 14.23
C PHE A 64 12.08 -2.88 14.35
N ASP A 65 11.98 -3.86 15.23
CA ASP A 65 13.03 -4.86 15.44
C ASP A 65 13.16 -5.79 14.22
N ILE A 66 12.03 -6.17 13.59
CA ILE A 66 12.02 -6.90 12.31
C ILE A 66 12.76 -6.11 11.22
N LEU A 67 12.48 -4.81 11.08
CA LEU A 67 13.14 -3.95 10.09
C LEU A 67 14.62 -3.75 10.39
N ALA A 68 15.00 -3.65 11.67
CA ALA A 68 16.39 -3.58 12.09
C ALA A 68 17.16 -4.86 11.71
N HIS A 69 16.52 -6.03 11.87
CA HIS A 69 17.09 -7.31 11.44
C HIS A 69 17.20 -7.39 9.92
N ALA A 70 16.12 -7.11 9.18
CA ALA A 70 16.15 -7.12 7.71
C ALA A 70 17.17 -6.13 7.13
N ALA A 71 17.40 -4.99 7.78
CA ALA A 71 18.42 -4.02 7.35
C ALA A 71 19.86 -4.57 7.41
N SER A 72 20.11 -5.61 8.21
CA SER A 72 21.41 -6.30 8.27
C SER A 72 21.62 -7.29 7.11
N GLU A 73 20.56 -7.63 6.39
CA GLU A 73 20.62 -8.48 5.20
C GLU A 73 21.09 -7.69 3.96
N PRO A 74 21.70 -8.38 2.97
CA PRO A 74 21.97 -7.80 1.67
C PRO A 74 20.68 -7.26 1.02
N ASP A 75 20.76 -6.13 0.30
CA ASP A 75 19.58 -5.44 -0.29
C ASP A 75 18.59 -6.38 -1.01
N ARG A 76 19.12 -7.33 -1.80
CA ARG A 76 18.30 -8.31 -2.55
C ARG A 76 17.53 -9.31 -1.67
N ARG A 77 17.95 -9.53 -0.43
CA ARG A 77 17.37 -10.48 0.54
C ARG A 77 16.42 -9.80 1.52
N ARG A 78 16.40 -8.47 1.58
CA ARG A 78 15.59 -7.74 2.56
C ARG A 78 14.09 -7.97 2.37
N LEU A 79 13.62 -8.04 1.13
CA LEU A 79 12.20 -8.28 0.86
C LEU A 79 11.80 -9.66 1.37
N ASP A 80 12.56 -10.70 1.00
CA ASP A 80 12.36 -12.07 1.49
C ASP A 80 12.36 -12.11 3.02
N ALA A 81 13.33 -11.46 3.67
CA ALA A 81 13.41 -11.40 5.13
C ALA A 81 12.17 -10.75 5.76
N ILE A 82 11.62 -9.69 5.14
CA ILE A 82 10.38 -9.05 5.60
C ILE A 82 9.18 -9.98 5.41
N GLU A 83 9.06 -10.64 4.26
CA GLU A 83 7.96 -11.55 3.97
C GLU A 83 7.96 -12.76 4.92
N GLU A 84 9.13 -13.34 5.19
CA GLU A 84 9.34 -14.50 6.06
C GLU A 84 9.20 -14.16 7.56
N SER A 85 9.46 -12.91 7.95
CA SER A 85 9.43 -12.49 9.36
C SER A 85 8.04 -12.43 9.99
N GLY A 86 6.97 -12.52 9.20
CA GLY A 86 5.61 -12.22 9.68
C GLY A 86 5.39 -10.73 9.95
N ALA A 87 6.16 -9.85 9.28
CA ALA A 87 6.02 -8.40 9.36
C ALA A 87 4.58 -7.94 9.14
N ILE A 88 3.78 -8.65 8.34
CA ILE A 88 2.34 -8.44 8.24
C ILE A 88 1.66 -9.79 8.54
N PRO A 89 1.00 -9.93 9.71
CA PRO A 89 0.39 -11.20 10.09
C PRO A 89 -0.63 -11.69 9.06
N GLY A 90 -0.48 -12.93 8.61
CA GLY A 90 -1.41 -13.59 7.68
C GLY A 90 -1.42 -13.04 6.25
N ALA A 91 -0.45 -12.21 5.87
CA ALA A 91 -0.35 -11.69 4.51
C ALA A 91 0.12 -12.76 3.51
N LEU A 92 -0.43 -12.70 2.29
CA LEU A 92 0.16 -13.34 1.12
C LEU A 92 0.78 -12.28 0.21
N TYR A 93 1.91 -12.61 -0.40
CA TYR A 93 2.70 -11.68 -1.21
C TYR A 93 2.69 -12.10 -2.69
N CYS A 94 2.61 -11.11 -3.57
CA CYS A 94 2.94 -11.23 -4.98
C CYS A 94 4.13 -10.31 -5.23
N ASN A 95 5.31 -10.92 -5.33
CA ASN A 95 6.62 -10.28 -5.41
C ASN A 95 7.31 -10.51 -6.76
N ASP A 96 6.58 -10.93 -7.79
CA ASP A 96 7.11 -10.97 -9.15
C ASP A 96 7.41 -9.56 -9.68
N THR A 97 8.37 -9.45 -10.60
CA THR A 97 8.61 -8.19 -11.32
C THR A 97 7.45 -7.90 -12.26
N LEU A 98 6.92 -6.68 -12.20
CA LEU A 98 5.84 -6.21 -13.07
C LEU A 98 6.41 -5.71 -14.41
N PRO A 99 6.15 -6.40 -15.52
CA PRO A 99 6.62 -5.95 -16.82
C PRO A 99 5.83 -4.75 -17.35
N ASP A 100 6.46 -4.00 -18.25
CA ASP A 100 5.84 -2.85 -18.92
C ASP A 100 4.86 -3.27 -20.03
N ASP A 101 5.11 -4.37 -20.74
CA ASP A 101 4.29 -4.78 -21.87
C ASP A 101 2.91 -5.32 -21.43
N LEU A 102 1.94 -5.22 -22.33
CA LEU A 102 0.55 -5.57 -22.01
C LEU A 102 0.35 -7.06 -21.72
N ALA A 103 1.06 -7.94 -22.42
CA ALA A 103 0.87 -9.39 -22.29
C ALA A 103 1.41 -9.89 -20.96
N GLY A 104 2.67 -9.56 -20.64
CA GLY A 104 3.29 -9.91 -19.37
C GLY A 104 2.56 -9.29 -18.18
N ARG A 105 2.10 -8.04 -18.32
CA ARG A 105 1.31 -7.39 -17.26
C ARG A 105 -0.03 -8.08 -17.05
N GLY A 106 -0.72 -8.49 -18.13
CA GLY A 106 -1.95 -9.26 -18.04
C GLY A 106 -1.76 -10.53 -17.24
N MET A 107 -0.72 -11.31 -17.57
CA MET A 107 -0.35 -12.53 -16.84
C MET A 107 -0.04 -12.26 -15.36
N PHE A 108 0.69 -11.19 -15.06
CA PHE A 108 0.98 -10.78 -13.68
C PHE A 108 -0.32 -10.50 -12.90
N MET A 109 -1.25 -9.73 -13.48
CA MET A 109 -2.51 -9.38 -12.80
C MET A 109 -3.41 -10.60 -12.61
N GLU A 110 -3.45 -11.52 -13.57
CA GLU A 110 -4.17 -12.79 -13.46
C GLU A 110 -3.57 -13.68 -12.36
N HIS A 111 -2.24 -13.76 -12.28
CA HIS A 111 -1.53 -14.48 -11.22
C HIS A 111 -1.88 -13.91 -9.84
N ALA A 112 -1.77 -12.58 -9.67
CA ALA A 112 -2.12 -11.91 -8.42
C ALA A 112 -3.60 -12.11 -8.04
N ALA A 113 -4.53 -12.00 -9.00
CA ALA A 113 -5.95 -12.25 -8.77
C ALA A 113 -6.22 -13.70 -8.33
N SER A 114 -5.54 -14.66 -8.95
CA SER A 114 -5.60 -16.08 -8.57
C SER A 114 -5.07 -16.33 -7.16
N ALA A 115 -3.92 -15.74 -6.82
CA ALA A 115 -3.29 -15.86 -5.50
C ALA A 115 -4.14 -15.22 -4.39
N PHE A 116 -4.85 -14.13 -4.70
CA PHE A 116 -5.61 -13.35 -3.73
C PHE A 116 -7.11 -13.68 -3.68
N ARG A 117 -7.55 -14.80 -4.26
CA ARG A 117 -8.97 -15.19 -4.32
C ARG A 117 -9.69 -15.18 -2.98
N ASP A 118 -9.04 -15.62 -1.92
CA ASP A 118 -9.57 -15.71 -0.55
C ASP A 118 -9.15 -14.54 0.35
N ARG A 119 -8.41 -13.57 -0.18
CA ARG A 119 -8.05 -12.32 0.53
C ARG A 119 -9.24 -11.36 0.55
N GLU A 120 -9.28 -10.48 1.54
CA GLU A 120 -10.36 -9.51 1.77
C GLU A 120 -9.92 -8.10 1.38
N LEU A 121 -8.66 -7.77 1.67
CA LEU A 121 -8.01 -6.52 1.30
C LEU A 121 -6.82 -6.82 0.40
N VAL A 122 -6.71 -6.13 -0.73
CA VAL A 122 -5.51 -6.16 -1.58
C VAL A 122 -4.81 -4.81 -1.53
N PHE A 123 -3.55 -4.83 -1.13
CA PHE A 123 -2.67 -3.66 -1.15
C PHE A 123 -1.86 -3.64 -2.44
N PHE A 124 -1.82 -2.49 -3.11
CA PHE A 124 -1.02 -2.22 -4.30
C PHE A 124 0.08 -1.21 -3.97
N ASP A 125 1.32 -1.58 -4.27
CA ASP A 125 2.53 -0.79 -3.96
C ASP A 125 3.31 -0.34 -5.21
N PRO A 126 2.66 0.34 -6.18
CA PRO A 126 3.37 0.87 -7.35
C PRO A 126 4.46 1.87 -6.94
N ASP A 127 5.50 2.02 -7.77
CA ASP A 127 6.61 2.96 -7.49
C ASP A 127 6.10 4.41 -7.29
N ASN A 128 5.16 4.85 -8.14
CA ASN A 128 4.65 6.23 -8.14
C ASN A 128 3.20 6.37 -7.64
N GLY A 129 2.34 5.38 -7.88
CA GLY A 129 0.92 5.43 -7.50
C GLY A 129 -0.04 5.02 -8.61
N MET A 130 -1.24 5.59 -8.62
CA MET A 130 -2.22 5.35 -9.68
C MET A 130 -1.79 5.95 -11.01
N GLU A 131 -2.30 5.39 -12.12
CA GLU A 131 -2.02 5.79 -13.50
C GLU A 131 -2.11 7.30 -13.71
N THR A 132 -1.39 7.78 -14.72
CA THR A 132 -1.38 9.19 -15.12
C THR A 132 -1.71 9.25 -16.62
N THR A 133 -1.14 10.19 -17.36
CA THR A 133 -1.29 10.26 -18.82
C THR A 133 -0.44 9.21 -19.55
N LEU A 134 0.49 8.53 -18.87
CA LEU A 134 1.29 7.44 -19.45
C LEU A 134 0.40 6.22 -19.74
N PRO A 135 0.28 5.77 -21.00
CA PRO A 135 -0.53 4.61 -21.32
C PRO A 135 0.09 3.30 -20.81
N LYS A 136 -0.78 2.36 -20.41
CA LYS A 136 -0.41 0.99 -20.09
C LYS A 136 0.27 0.32 -21.28
N GLY A 137 1.26 -0.53 -21.05
CA GLY A 137 2.02 -1.18 -22.14
C GLY A 137 3.25 -0.39 -22.61
N ARG A 138 3.44 0.84 -22.12
CA ARG A 138 4.59 1.69 -22.47
C ARG A 138 5.70 1.57 -21.45
N LYS A 139 6.92 1.94 -21.85
CA LYS A 139 8.08 1.97 -20.97
C LYS A 139 7.78 2.82 -19.71
N ASN A 140 8.14 2.31 -18.54
CA ASN A 140 7.87 2.85 -17.20
C ASN A 140 6.39 2.82 -16.77
N SER A 141 5.51 2.14 -17.51
CA SER A 141 4.12 1.96 -17.07
C SER A 141 4.04 1.15 -15.78
N SER A 142 5.00 0.24 -15.51
CA SER A 142 5.09 -0.60 -14.29
C SER A 142 5.26 0.20 -13.00
N LYS A 143 5.61 1.48 -13.10
CA LYS A 143 5.64 2.40 -11.96
C LYS A 143 4.25 2.80 -11.45
N TYR A 144 3.20 2.41 -12.16
CA TYR A 144 1.82 2.80 -11.86
C TYR A 144 0.87 1.60 -11.81
N VAL A 145 -0.18 1.72 -11.00
CA VAL A 145 -1.36 0.84 -11.04
C VAL A 145 -2.48 1.51 -11.84
N TYR A 146 -3.11 0.78 -12.75
CA TYR A 146 -4.12 1.32 -13.64
C TYR A 146 -5.53 1.15 -13.05
N LEU A 147 -6.43 2.08 -13.37
CA LEU A 147 -7.76 2.11 -12.75
C LEU A 147 -8.59 0.88 -13.11
N ASP A 148 -8.42 0.35 -14.32
CA ASP A 148 -9.09 -0.88 -14.74
C ASP A 148 -8.54 -2.14 -14.04
N GLU A 149 -7.26 -2.13 -13.63
CA GLU A 149 -6.67 -3.19 -12.80
C GLU A 149 -7.29 -3.16 -11.40
N LEU A 150 -7.37 -1.97 -10.78
CA LEU A 150 -8.05 -1.77 -9.51
C LEU A 150 -9.53 -2.19 -9.59
N ALA A 151 -10.22 -1.80 -10.66
CA ALA A 151 -11.61 -2.20 -10.91
C ALA A 151 -11.76 -3.72 -11.09
N GLY A 152 -10.77 -4.40 -11.66
CA GLY A 152 -10.71 -5.86 -11.75
C GLY A 152 -10.78 -6.52 -10.38
N PHE A 153 -9.96 -6.08 -9.42
CA PHE A 153 -9.98 -6.62 -8.06
C PHE A 153 -11.23 -6.21 -7.29
N TYR A 154 -11.65 -4.95 -7.38
CA TYR A 154 -12.83 -4.46 -6.65
C TYR A 154 -14.10 -5.24 -7.02
N ARG A 155 -14.33 -5.49 -8.32
CA ARG A 155 -15.48 -6.28 -8.82
C ARG A 155 -15.53 -7.72 -8.29
N THR A 156 -14.45 -8.23 -7.70
CA THR A 156 -14.40 -9.56 -7.06
C THR A 156 -14.64 -9.49 -5.55
N GLY A 157 -15.19 -8.37 -5.05
CA GLY A 157 -15.52 -8.17 -3.64
C GLY A 157 -14.33 -7.75 -2.76
N LYS A 158 -13.20 -7.35 -3.37
CA LYS A 158 -11.98 -6.97 -2.62
C LYS A 158 -12.05 -5.52 -2.19
N SER A 159 -11.70 -5.26 -0.94
CA SER A 159 -11.25 -3.94 -0.52
C SER A 159 -9.89 -3.63 -1.14
N LEU A 160 -9.63 -2.36 -1.41
CA LEU A 160 -8.39 -1.89 -2.04
C LEU A 160 -7.63 -0.95 -1.13
N LEU A 161 -6.33 -1.16 -0.96
CA LEU A 161 -5.41 -0.16 -0.41
C LEU A 161 -4.38 0.18 -1.48
N VAL A 162 -4.18 1.46 -1.77
CA VAL A 162 -3.25 1.90 -2.84
C VAL A 162 -2.23 2.86 -2.27
N TYR A 163 -0.94 2.54 -2.45
CA TYR A 163 0.15 3.47 -2.20
C TYR A 163 0.16 4.57 -3.26
N GLN A 164 0.30 5.83 -2.83
CA GLN A 164 0.37 6.97 -3.73
C GLN A 164 1.43 7.97 -3.27
N HIS A 165 2.46 8.20 -4.09
CA HIS A 165 3.47 9.22 -3.83
C HIS A 165 2.90 10.62 -4.04
N PHE A 166 3.32 11.60 -3.23
CA PHE A 166 2.98 13.00 -3.47
C PHE A 166 3.85 13.61 -4.58
N PRO A 167 3.25 14.10 -5.68
CA PRO A 167 3.96 14.95 -6.63
C PRO A 167 4.19 16.34 -6.04
N ARG A 168 4.98 17.17 -6.75
CA ARG A 168 5.25 18.57 -6.38
C ARG A 168 4.09 19.50 -6.75
N ILE A 169 2.91 19.22 -6.20
CA ILE A 169 1.69 20.02 -6.37
C ILE A 169 0.96 20.15 -5.02
N GLU A 170 -0.10 20.96 -4.98
CA GLU A 170 -0.91 21.14 -3.77
C GLU A 170 -1.54 19.82 -3.33
N ARG A 171 -1.30 19.42 -2.07
CA ARG A 171 -1.61 18.08 -1.57
C ARG A 171 -3.10 17.82 -1.44
N ARG A 172 -3.87 18.79 -0.95
CA ARG A 172 -5.30 18.60 -0.72
C ARG A 172 -6.04 18.37 -2.04
N ALA A 173 -5.76 19.19 -3.05
CA ALA A 173 -6.30 19.03 -4.40
C ALA A 173 -5.87 17.70 -5.03
N PHE A 174 -4.61 17.29 -4.83
CA PHE A 174 -4.13 16.01 -5.33
C PHE A 174 -4.83 14.82 -4.66
N VAL A 175 -4.95 14.81 -3.33
CA VAL A 175 -5.66 13.76 -2.59
C VAL A 175 -7.13 13.69 -3.03
N ALA A 176 -7.80 14.84 -3.17
CA ALA A 176 -9.17 14.90 -3.66
C ALA A 176 -9.30 14.32 -5.08
N SER A 177 -8.37 14.65 -5.98
CA SER A 177 -8.35 14.08 -7.33
C SER A 177 -8.15 12.56 -7.31
N CYS A 178 -7.27 12.05 -6.44
CA CYS A 178 -7.05 10.61 -6.28
C CYS A 178 -8.30 9.90 -5.72
N LEU A 179 -8.95 10.48 -4.71
CA LEU A 179 -10.18 9.95 -4.13
C LEU A 179 -11.33 9.91 -5.15
N ASN A 180 -11.47 10.94 -5.98
CA ASN A 180 -12.48 10.94 -7.05
C ASN A 180 -12.26 9.80 -8.05
N ARG A 181 -10.99 9.55 -8.43
CA ARG A 181 -10.63 8.46 -9.35
C ARG A 181 -10.85 7.09 -8.72
N LEU A 182 -10.46 6.91 -7.46
CA LEU A 182 -10.69 5.66 -6.73
C LEU A 182 -12.19 5.43 -6.48
N GLY A 183 -12.96 6.47 -6.14
CA GLY A 183 -14.40 6.40 -5.98
C GLY A 183 -15.14 6.10 -7.28
N ALA A 184 -14.63 6.51 -8.44
CA ALA A 184 -15.18 6.09 -9.73
C ALA A 184 -14.96 4.58 -10.00
N VAL A 185 -13.88 4.01 -9.47
CA VAL A 185 -13.59 2.56 -9.51
C VAL A 185 -14.43 1.78 -8.48
N ALA A 186 -14.68 2.39 -7.32
CA ALA A 186 -15.32 1.80 -6.16
C ALA A 186 -16.45 2.70 -5.61
N PRO A 187 -17.58 2.83 -6.34
CA PRO A 187 -18.60 3.86 -6.09
C PRO A 187 -19.41 3.68 -4.80
N ASP A 188 -19.47 2.46 -4.29
CA ASP A 188 -20.16 2.02 -3.07
C ASP A 188 -19.20 1.70 -1.93
N ALA A 189 -17.89 1.93 -2.13
CA ALA A 189 -16.93 1.81 -1.05
C ALA A 189 -17.01 2.99 -0.10
N SER A 190 -16.84 2.68 1.18
CA SER A 190 -16.40 3.70 2.14
C SER A 190 -14.92 4.01 1.88
N LEU A 191 -14.55 5.30 1.91
CA LEU A 191 -13.20 5.76 1.55
C LEU A 191 -12.46 6.33 2.77
N TRP A 192 -11.18 6.00 2.89
CA TRP A 192 -10.27 6.56 3.88
C TRP A 192 -8.94 6.96 3.25
N THR A 193 -8.26 7.88 3.92
CA THR A 193 -6.87 8.22 3.61
C THR A 193 -5.99 8.00 4.83
N PHE A 194 -4.77 7.54 4.60
CA PHE A 194 -3.70 7.51 5.59
C PHE A 194 -2.53 8.31 5.06
N THR A 195 -2.35 9.52 5.57
CA THR A 195 -1.38 10.49 5.04
C THR A 195 -0.12 10.55 5.88
N THR A 196 1.01 10.67 5.20
CA THR A 196 2.34 10.88 5.79
C THR A 196 2.97 12.16 5.22
N ALA A 197 4.23 12.44 5.55
CA ALA A 197 4.95 13.56 4.96
C ALA A 197 5.18 13.43 3.44
N HIS A 198 5.21 12.22 2.88
CA HIS A 198 5.63 11.99 1.48
C HIS A 198 4.64 11.20 0.63
N VAL A 199 3.74 10.45 1.26
CA VAL A 199 2.77 9.58 0.58
C VAL A 199 1.40 9.68 1.24
N VAL A 200 0.38 9.29 0.48
CA VAL A 200 -0.96 8.96 0.97
C VAL A 200 -1.27 7.52 0.60
N PHE A 201 -1.87 6.77 1.54
CA PHE A 201 -2.51 5.50 1.23
C PHE A 201 -4.01 5.75 1.08
N LEU A 202 -4.58 5.28 -0.02
CA LEU A 202 -5.99 5.42 -0.33
C LEU A 202 -6.66 4.08 -0.09
N LEU A 203 -7.60 4.03 0.84
CA LEU A 203 -8.33 2.80 1.20
C LEU A 203 -9.77 2.91 0.73
N ALA A 204 -10.23 1.92 -0.03
CA ALA A 204 -11.61 1.71 -0.39
C ALA A 204 -12.08 0.39 0.23
N ILE A 205 -12.97 0.45 1.22
CA ILE A 205 -13.56 -0.76 1.81
C ILE A 205 -14.81 -1.15 1.04
N HIS A 206 -14.77 -2.34 0.44
CA HIS A 206 -15.92 -2.91 -0.27
C HIS A 206 -17.06 -3.19 0.73
N PRO A 207 -18.33 -2.91 0.42
CA PRO A 207 -19.45 -3.06 1.37
C PRO A 207 -19.66 -4.50 1.87
N GLU A 208 -19.31 -5.49 1.05
CA GLU A 208 -19.34 -6.91 1.45
C GLU A 208 -18.14 -7.35 2.31
N SER A 209 -17.21 -6.45 2.61
CA SER A 209 -16.07 -6.78 3.46
C SER A 209 -16.54 -7.06 4.89
N PRO A 210 -15.86 -7.95 5.62
CA PRO A 210 -16.20 -8.21 7.01
C PRO A 210 -16.11 -6.94 7.87
N ALA A 211 -17.07 -6.75 8.78
CA ALA A 211 -17.12 -5.58 9.67
C ALA A 211 -15.81 -5.32 10.44
N ARG A 212 -15.05 -6.38 10.76
CA ARG A 212 -13.75 -6.29 11.41
C ARG A 212 -12.69 -5.51 10.59
N LEU A 213 -12.82 -5.43 9.27
CA LEU A 213 -11.93 -4.59 8.45
C LEU A 213 -12.23 -3.10 8.65
N ALA A 214 -13.51 -2.73 8.74
CA ALA A 214 -13.91 -1.36 9.06
C ALA A 214 -13.47 -0.97 10.49
N VAL A 215 -13.61 -1.89 11.46
CA VAL A 215 -13.12 -1.68 12.83
C VAL A 215 -11.61 -1.44 12.85
N ALA A 216 -10.82 -2.32 12.22
CA ALA A 216 -9.37 -2.17 12.12
C ALA A 216 -8.96 -0.84 11.46
N THR A 217 -9.73 -0.38 10.47
CA THR A 217 -9.51 0.90 9.80
C THR A 217 -9.74 2.10 10.73
N MET A 218 -10.85 2.09 11.47
CA MET A 218 -11.17 3.14 12.46
C MET A 218 -10.14 3.18 13.60
N GLU A 219 -9.71 2.02 14.08
CA GLU A 219 -8.63 1.92 15.08
C GLU A 219 -7.31 2.43 14.51
N GLY A 220 -6.97 2.06 13.28
CA GLY A 220 -5.78 2.54 12.57
C GLY A 220 -5.74 4.07 12.45
N CYS A 221 -6.89 4.73 12.26
CA CYS A 221 -6.95 6.19 12.22
C CYS A 221 -6.55 6.87 13.54
N ARG A 222 -6.74 6.17 14.66
CA ARG A 222 -6.47 6.68 16.02
C ARG A 222 -5.18 6.13 16.63
N ARG A 223 -4.53 5.18 15.94
CA ARG A 223 -3.40 4.41 16.46
C ARG A 223 -2.13 5.24 16.61
N TRP A 224 -1.91 6.19 15.70
CA TRP A 224 -0.68 6.99 15.67
C TRP A 224 -0.98 8.48 15.71
N ASP A 225 -0.01 9.24 16.22
CA ASP A 225 -0.03 10.68 16.07
C ASP A 225 0.26 11.09 14.61
N SER A 226 -0.21 12.29 14.24
CA SER A 226 -0.13 12.80 12.86
C SER A 226 1.30 12.98 12.31
N SER A 227 2.34 12.94 13.16
CA SER A 227 3.74 12.95 12.71
C SER A 227 4.19 11.61 12.12
N PHE A 228 3.48 10.52 12.43
CA PHE A 228 3.72 9.21 11.86
C PHE A 228 2.77 8.92 10.71
N ILE A 229 1.47 8.75 10.99
CA ILE A 229 0.40 8.52 10.00
C ILE A 229 -0.86 9.23 10.49
N LYS A 230 -1.49 10.03 9.63
CA LYS A 230 -2.78 10.66 9.88
C LYS A 230 -3.88 9.93 9.10
N GLY A 231 -4.78 9.24 9.79
CA GLY A 231 -5.94 8.58 9.19
C GLY A 231 -7.18 9.48 9.18
N GLU A 232 -7.89 9.53 8.06
CA GLU A 232 -9.12 10.32 7.89
C GLU A 232 -10.17 9.54 7.09
N TYR A 233 -11.41 9.53 7.58
CA TYR A 233 -12.57 9.12 6.80
C TYR A 233 -12.92 10.19 5.77
N VAL A 234 -13.33 9.77 4.58
CA VAL A 234 -13.79 10.66 3.51
C VAL A 234 -15.29 10.46 3.38
N PRO A 235 -16.11 11.42 3.85
CA PRO A 235 -17.56 11.34 3.72
C PRO A 235 -17.94 11.22 2.24
N SER A 236 -18.87 10.31 1.93
CA SER A 236 -19.39 10.26 0.57
C SER A 236 -20.20 11.54 0.28
N LEU A 237 -20.30 11.95 -0.99
CA LEU A 237 -21.19 13.05 -1.38
C LEU A 237 -22.67 12.76 -1.03
N ARG A 238 -23.04 11.49 -0.80
CA ARG A 238 -24.38 11.09 -0.35
C ARG A 238 -24.58 11.32 1.14
N GLU A 239 -23.55 11.10 1.97
CA GLU A 239 -23.59 11.33 3.42
C GLU A 239 -23.46 12.81 3.79
N ALA A 240 -22.83 13.64 2.94
CA ALA A 240 -22.70 15.08 3.17
C ALA A 240 -23.99 15.87 2.90
N ALA A 241 -25.04 15.21 2.39
CA ALA A 241 -26.34 15.79 2.05
C ALA A 241 -27.46 15.41 3.06
N GLU A 242 -27.14 14.63 4.09
CA GLU A 242 -28.00 14.32 5.25
C GLU A 242 -27.53 15.10 6.50
#